data_AF-A0A0A9XNE8-F1
#
_entry.id   AF-A0A0A9XNE8-F1
#
_cell.length_a   1.000
_cell.length_b   1.000
_cell.length_c   1.000
_cell.angle_alpha   90.00
_cell.angle_beta   90.00
_cell.angle_gamma   90.00
#
_symmetry.space_group_name_H-M   'P 1'
#
loop_
_entity.id
_entity.type
_entity.pdbx_description
1 polymer ?
#
loop_
_entity_poly.entity_id
_entity_poly.type
_entity_poly.pdbx_seq_one_letter_code
_entity_poly.pdbx_strand_id
1 'polypeptide(L)'
;MKTSPFAACYPMVDPSFYQQMCMKSYPELYDDEICTSAQAYIAACKENYVPLKIPSSCVECTMNHHLLEEGELISLDKETIVQSTDVVFIMEAKECNQYMREKRMVNTFITILTNELQSVGLTDNRFAVVTYGGNGIFDQPQSIVVDNHLFTHERHISKFFERIESGNGNTDIFNALRFATRLHYRPGVSKTFILIPCSDCDLSNMTVEYSALNQIFLEKNITLHVLMNADFDLEKLRVNKMMFYGLDSEKAYTKSDFKVLKGDSDLRRQIKLTKSMMGYCTSLALETNGTIFTGKRMGVENMALVKKFSSVFARRIASTALPDTCQRCECTTDENGIEYLECLPCSIPVPAYADFDFKENNTIFFLQAFDQISDSDLGNS
;
A
#
# COMPACT_ATOMS: atom_id res chain seq x y z
N MET A 1 6.60 -21.07 37.61
CA MET A 1 6.09 -22.03 36.62
C MET A 1 5.98 -21.30 35.30
N LYS A 2 6.66 -21.75 34.23
CA LYS A 2 6.48 -21.18 32.90
C LYS A 2 5.21 -21.81 32.30
N THR A 3 4.17 -21.01 32.14
CA THR A 3 2.93 -21.42 31.46
C THR A 3 3.22 -21.55 29.97
N SER A 4 2.71 -22.60 29.33
CA SER A 4 2.88 -22.79 27.88
C SER A 4 2.27 -21.63 27.09
N PRO A 5 2.91 -21.14 26.01
CA PRO A 5 2.34 -20.11 25.14
C PRO A 5 1.03 -20.54 24.48
N PHE A 6 0.76 -21.85 24.42
CA PHE A 6 -0.44 -22.42 23.81
C PHE A 6 -1.58 -22.71 24.80
N ALA A 7 -1.39 -22.37 26.08
CA ALA A 7 -2.33 -22.74 27.14
C ALA A 7 -3.77 -22.23 26.91
N ALA A 8 -3.93 -21.13 26.17
CA ALA A 8 -5.25 -20.58 25.85
C ALA A 8 -6.11 -21.52 24.97
N CYS A 9 -5.49 -22.42 24.19
CA CYS A 9 -6.21 -23.31 23.29
C CYS A 9 -6.45 -24.72 23.86
N TYR A 10 -5.79 -25.08 24.98
CA TYR A 10 -5.96 -26.40 25.60
C TYR A 10 -7.42 -26.81 25.88
N PRO A 11 -8.34 -25.89 26.25
CA PRO A 11 -9.75 -26.26 26.42
C PRO A 11 -10.48 -26.60 25.12
N MET A 12 -9.98 -26.13 23.97
CA MET A 12 -10.62 -26.28 22.66
C MET A 12 -10.03 -27.44 21.85
N VAL A 13 -8.70 -27.62 21.90
CA VAL A 13 -7.98 -28.62 21.11
C VAL A 13 -7.04 -29.41 22.03
N ASP A 14 -7.18 -30.74 22.05
CA ASP A 14 -6.31 -31.63 22.82
C ASP A 14 -4.86 -31.56 22.28
N PRO A 15 -3.88 -31.09 23.08
CA PRO A 15 -2.50 -30.94 22.63
C PRO A 15 -1.75 -32.28 22.52
N SER A 16 -2.31 -33.39 23.03
CA SER A 16 -1.58 -34.66 23.19
C SER A 16 -0.97 -35.18 21.90
N PHE A 17 -1.69 -35.12 20.77
CA PHE A 17 -1.20 -35.58 19.47
C PHE A 17 -0.03 -34.73 18.97
N TYR A 18 -0.17 -33.41 19.03
CA TYR A 18 0.85 -32.44 18.61
C TYR A 18 2.09 -32.51 19.51
N GLN A 19 1.89 -32.70 20.82
CA GLN A 19 2.99 -32.91 21.76
C GLN A 19 3.76 -34.19 21.42
N GLN A 20 3.06 -35.28 21.06
CA GLN A 20 3.73 -36.50 20.62
C GLN A 20 4.50 -36.31 19.31
N MET A 21 3.97 -35.53 18.36
CA MET A 21 4.71 -35.17 17.14
C MET A 21 5.95 -34.34 17.46
N CYS A 22 5.82 -33.33 18.33
CA CYS A 22 6.91 -32.44 18.76
C CYS A 22 8.05 -33.23 19.46
N MET A 23 7.70 -34.27 20.22
CA MET A 23 8.66 -35.09 20.96
C MET A 23 9.30 -36.21 20.13
N LYS A 24 8.80 -36.48 18.92
CA LYS A 24 9.31 -37.54 18.04
C LYS A 24 10.05 -36.94 16.86
N SER A 25 11.30 -37.34 16.66
CA SER A 25 12.04 -36.96 15.47
C SER A 25 11.66 -37.87 14.29
N TYR A 26 11.20 -37.27 13.20
CA TYR A 26 10.91 -37.86 11.90
C TYR A 26 11.72 -37.12 10.81
N PRO A 27 13.05 -37.28 10.79
CA PRO A 27 13.94 -36.51 9.92
C PRO A 27 13.78 -36.84 8.43
N GLU A 28 13.03 -37.90 8.09
CA GLU A 28 12.67 -38.24 6.70
C GLU A 28 11.45 -37.46 6.17
N LEU A 29 10.67 -36.82 7.05
CA LEU A 29 9.40 -36.16 6.72
C LEU A 29 9.39 -34.65 6.99
N TYR A 30 10.17 -34.17 7.96
CA TYR A 30 10.15 -32.77 8.38
C TYR A 30 11.57 -32.29 8.72
N ASP A 31 11.90 -31.08 8.27
CA ASP A 31 13.19 -30.43 8.57
C ASP A 31 13.23 -29.85 10.00
N ASP A 32 12.07 -29.46 10.54
CA ASP A 32 11.89 -29.03 11.94
C ASP A 32 10.56 -29.56 12.50
N GLU A 33 10.64 -30.64 13.30
CA GLU A 33 9.44 -31.28 13.88
C GLU A 33 8.78 -30.42 14.97
N ILE A 34 9.55 -29.56 15.64
CA ILE A 34 9.07 -28.69 16.70
C ILE A 34 8.17 -27.62 16.08
N CYS A 35 8.68 -26.93 15.05
CA CYS A 35 7.96 -25.84 14.41
C CYS A 35 6.81 -26.32 13.55
N THR A 36 6.96 -27.47 12.87
CA THR A 36 5.85 -28.10 12.14
C THR A 36 4.71 -28.47 13.08
N SER A 37 5.01 -29.09 14.23
CA SER A 37 3.98 -29.45 15.21
C SER A 37 3.31 -28.22 15.83
N ALA A 38 4.09 -27.18 16.13
CA ALA A 38 3.57 -25.91 16.63
C ALA A 38 2.60 -25.27 15.61
N GLN A 39 2.99 -25.17 14.34
CA GLN A 39 2.16 -24.62 13.26
C GLN A 39 0.86 -25.42 13.09
N ALA A 40 0.94 -26.75 13.11
CA ALA A 40 -0.25 -27.61 13.01
C ALA A 40 -1.22 -27.38 14.18
N TYR A 41 -0.70 -27.23 15.41
CA TYR A 41 -1.54 -26.94 16.57
C TYR A 41 -2.19 -25.56 16.46
N ILE A 42 -1.43 -24.54 16.06
CA ILE A 42 -1.93 -23.18 15.85
C ILE A 42 -3.04 -23.16 14.80
N ALA A 43 -2.89 -23.90 13.70
CA ALA A 43 -3.92 -24.01 12.67
C ALA A 43 -5.22 -24.62 13.23
N ALA A 44 -5.14 -25.71 13.99
CA ALA A 44 -6.30 -26.31 14.64
C ALA A 44 -6.97 -25.38 15.67
N CYS A 45 -6.18 -24.59 16.40
CA CYS A 45 -6.69 -23.56 17.32
C CYS A 45 -7.39 -22.41 16.59
N LYS A 46 -6.86 -22.01 15.43
CA LYS A 46 -7.45 -20.97 14.57
C LYS A 46 -8.82 -21.39 14.04
N GLU A 47 -9.02 -22.67 13.69
CA GLU A 47 -10.34 -23.21 13.33
C GLU A 47 -11.36 -23.11 14.47
N ASN A 48 -10.88 -23.08 15.72
CA ASN A 48 -11.69 -22.89 16.92
C ASN A 48 -11.73 -21.42 17.40
N TYR A 49 -11.35 -20.47 16.53
CA TYR A 49 -11.34 -19.03 16.81
C TYR A 49 -10.43 -18.62 17.99
N VAL A 50 -9.41 -19.42 18.30
CA VAL A 50 -8.38 -19.09 19.29
C VAL A 50 -7.07 -18.80 18.54
N PRO A 51 -6.80 -17.52 18.19
CA PRO A 51 -5.55 -17.17 17.53
C PRO A 51 -4.38 -17.35 18.50
N LEU A 52 -3.36 -18.07 18.06
CA LEU A 52 -2.11 -18.26 18.77
C LEU A 52 -0.97 -17.72 17.92
N LYS A 53 0.05 -17.14 18.58
CA LYS A 53 1.27 -16.71 17.92
C LYS A 53 2.22 -17.90 17.76
N ILE A 54 2.90 -17.98 16.62
CA ILE A 54 3.99 -18.93 16.43
C ILE A 54 5.13 -18.63 17.41
N PRO A 55 5.80 -19.65 17.99
CA PRO A 55 6.95 -19.41 18.87
C PRO A 55 8.05 -18.68 18.13
N SER A 56 8.71 -17.72 18.78
CA SER A 56 9.80 -16.93 18.18
C SER A 56 10.96 -17.80 17.68
N SER A 57 11.18 -18.96 18.30
CA SER A 57 12.18 -19.94 17.87
C SER A 57 11.86 -20.63 16.54
N CYS A 58 10.65 -20.43 16.02
CA CYS A 58 10.18 -20.98 14.74
C CYS A 58 10.10 -19.91 13.65
N VAL A 59 10.64 -18.73 13.90
CA VAL A 59 10.60 -17.59 13.01
C VAL A 59 12.03 -17.28 12.59
N GLU A 60 12.31 -17.54 11.32
CA GLU A 60 13.65 -17.38 10.77
C GLU A 60 13.58 -16.77 9.38
N CYS A 61 14.07 -15.54 9.23
CA CYS A 61 14.11 -14.86 7.95
C CYS A 61 15.51 -14.94 7.35
N THR A 62 15.61 -15.04 6.02
CA THR A 62 16.90 -14.95 5.33
C THR A 62 17.04 -13.63 4.56
N MET A 63 18.12 -12.90 4.78
CA MET A 63 18.49 -11.72 4.00
C MET A 63 19.98 -11.72 3.66
N ASN A 64 20.35 -11.64 2.37
CA ASN A 64 21.76 -11.63 1.92
C ASN A 64 22.62 -12.76 2.52
N HIS A 65 22.05 -13.97 2.65
CA HIS A 65 22.67 -15.13 3.30
C HIS A 65 22.88 -15.02 4.83
N HIS A 66 22.34 -13.98 5.46
CA HIS A 66 22.21 -13.88 6.91
C HIS A 66 20.84 -14.42 7.35
N LEU A 67 20.86 -15.24 8.39
CA LEU A 67 19.67 -15.71 9.09
C LEU A 67 19.37 -14.71 10.21
N LEU A 68 18.12 -14.28 10.29
CA LEU A 68 17.62 -13.32 11.25
C LEU A 68 16.56 -13.99 12.11
N GLU A 69 16.73 -13.94 13.42
CA GLU A 69 15.72 -14.37 14.38
C GLU A 69 14.63 -13.30 14.54
N GLU A 70 13.45 -13.68 15.04
CA GLU A 70 12.38 -12.71 15.35
C GLU A 70 12.88 -11.60 16.29
N GLY A 71 12.62 -10.34 15.92
CA GLY A 71 13.06 -9.18 16.68
C GLY A 71 14.49 -8.71 16.39
N GLU A 72 15.26 -9.45 15.60
CA GLU A 72 16.55 -8.99 15.12
C GLU A 72 16.38 -7.90 14.06
N LEU A 73 17.11 -6.79 14.22
CA LEU A 73 17.05 -5.62 13.35
C LEU A 73 18.29 -5.54 12.46
N ILE A 74 18.07 -5.50 11.14
CA ILE A 74 19.11 -5.18 10.16
C ILE A 74 18.85 -3.80 9.57
N SER A 75 19.91 -3.01 9.39
CA SER A 75 19.81 -1.70 8.72
C SER A 75 20.30 -1.83 7.29
N LEU A 76 19.48 -1.33 6.36
CA LEU A 76 19.82 -1.14 4.96
C LEU A 76 20.15 0.32 4.74
N ASP A 77 21.27 0.54 4.07
CA ASP A 77 21.78 1.83 3.67
C ASP A 77 21.70 1.99 2.15
N LYS A 78 22.14 3.15 1.66
CA LYS A 78 22.08 3.49 0.23
C LYS A 78 22.77 2.47 -0.70
N GLU A 79 23.77 1.74 -0.21
CA GLU A 79 24.51 0.75 -1.01
C GLU A 79 23.78 -0.59 -1.09
N THR A 80 23.03 -0.94 -0.04
CA THR A 80 22.30 -2.21 0.09
C THR A 80 20.83 -2.11 -0.31
N ILE A 81 20.29 -0.90 -0.42
CA ILE A 81 18.90 -0.63 -0.83
C ILE A 81 18.69 -0.93 -2.31
N VAL A 82 17.75 -1.84 -2.57
CA VAL A 82 17.38 -2.27 -3.90
C VAL A 82 16.61 -1.15 -4.60
N GLN A 83 17.12 -0.70 -5.74
CA GLN A 83 16.41 0.28 -6.60
C GLN A 83 15.26 -0.41 -7.35
N SER A 84 14.18 -0.68 -6.62
CA SER A 84 12.96 -1.34 -7.10
C SER A 84 11.74 -0.83 -6.36
N THR A 85 10.55 -1.09 -6.92
CA THR A 85 9.27 -0.78 -6.30
C THR A 85 8.29 -1.95 -6.37
N ASP A 86 7.51 -2.11 -5.30
CA ASP A 86 6.34 -2.97 -5.26
C ASP A 86 5.09 -2.10 -5.46
N VAL A 87 4.43 -2.28 -6.61
CA VAL A 87 3.23 -1.51 -6.97
C VAL A 87 1.98 -2.33 -6.70
N VAL A 88 1.06 -1.80 -5.91
CA VAL A 88 -0.23 -2.45 -5.62
C VAL A 88 -1.36 -1.64 -6.22
N PHE A 89 -2.11 -2.26 -7.14
CA PHE A 89 -3.36 -1.70 -7.63
C PHE A 89 -4.48 -2.10 -6.68
N ILE A 90 -5.17 -1.12 -6.10
CA ILE A 90 -6.35 -1.34 -5.27
C ILE A 90 -7.56 -0.85 -6.07
N MET A 91 -8.38 -1.77 -6.59
CA MET A 91 -9.46 -1.43 -7.51
C MET A 91 -10.83 -1.79 -6.94
N GLU A 92 -11.76 -0.85 -6.98
CA GLU A 92 -13.17 -1.13 -6.70
C GLU A 92 -13.77 -1.91 -7.89
N ALA A 93 -14.33 -3.08 -7.61
CA ALA A 93 -14.88 -4.00 -8.59
C ALA A 93 -16.28 -3.59 -9.07
N LYS A 94 -16.43 -2.35 -9.53
CA LYS A 94 -17.67 -1.80 -10.08
C LYS A 94 -17.52 -1.45 -11.55
N GLU A 95 -18.65 -1.22 -12.21
CA GLU A 95 -18.71 -1.00 -13.66
C GLU A 95 -17.92 0.23 -14.13
N CYS A 96 -17.75 1.24 -13.27
CA CYS A 96 -16.96 2.42 -13.63
C CYS A 96 -15.51 2.10 -14.01
N ASN A 97 -14.97 0.99 -13.49
CA ASN A 97 -13.60 0.54 -13.70
C ASN A 97 -13.48 -0.55 -14.79
N GLN A 98 -14.52 -0.77 -15.60
CA GLN A 98 -14.51 -1.80 -16.64
C GLN A 98 -13.35 -1.66 -17.63
N TYR A 99 -12.92 -0.43 -17.92
CA TYR A 99 -11.76 -0.15 -18.79
C TYR A 99 -10.45 -0.78 -18.27
N MET A 100 -10.31 -0.99 -16.96
CA MET A 100 -9.13 -1.67 -16.37
C MET A 100 -9.15 -3.18 -16.59
N ARG A 101 -10.24 -3.74 -17.14
CA ARG A 101 -10.30 -5.17 -17.51
C ARG A 101 -9.94 -5.40 -18.97
N GLU A 102 -9.92 -4.33 -19.76
CA GLU A 102 -9.45 -4.39 -21.12
C GLU A 102 -7.93 -4.57 -21.14
N LYS A 103 -7.50 -5.77 -21.54
CA LYS A 103 -6.07 -6.12 -21.68
C LYS A 103 -5.25 -5.06 -22.42
N ARG A 104 -5.83 -4.43 -23.45
CA ARG A 104 -5.18 -3.37 -24.22
C ARG A 104 -4.87 -2.13 -23.36
N MET A 105 -5.82 -1.72 -22.52
CA MET A 105 -5.69 -0.55 -21.65
C MET A 105 -4.64 -0.80 -20.58
N VAL A 106 -4.75 -1.93 -19.87
CA VAL A 106 -3.79 -2.33 -18.84
C VAL A 106 -2.40 -2.44 -19.41
N ASN A 107 -2.21 -3.18 -20.50
CA ASN A 107 -0.89 -3.36 -21.09
C ASN A 107 -0.27 -2.04 -21.54
N THR A 108 -1.09 -1.11 -22.07
CA THR A 108 -0.59 0.21 -22.47
C THR A 108 -0.09 1.00 -21.26
N PHE A 109 -0.90 1.06 -20.20
CA PHE A 109 -0.51 1.78 -18.99
C PHE A 109 0.72 1.18 -18.33
N ILE A 110 0.72 -0.14 -18.12
CA ILE A 110 1.80 -0.86 -17.44
C ILE A 110 3.10 -0.75 -18.22
N THR A 111 3.06 -0.86 -19.55
CA THR A 111 4.27 -0.67 -20.38
C THR A 111 4.86 0.74 -20.19
N ILE A 112 4.01 1.76 -20.14
CA ILE A 112 4.45 3.14 -19.92
C ILE A 112 4.99 3.30 -18.50
N LEU A 113 4.30 2.76 -17.49
CA LEU A 113 4.73 2.79 -16.10
C LEU A 113 6.10 2.13 -15.91
N THR A 114 6.29 0.92 -16.43
CA THR A 114 7.57 0.21 -16.37
C THR A 114 8.69 1.02 -17.03
N ASN A 115 8.44 1.63 -18.19
CA ASN A 115 9.46 2.45 -18.87
C ASN A 115 9.84 3.69 -18.05
N GLU A 116 8.85 4.38 -17.45
CA GLU A 116 9.11 5.56 -16.63
C GLU A 116 9.81 5.18 -15.31
N LEU A 117 9.45 4.06 -14.67
CA LEU A 117 10.17 3.50 -13.52
C LEU A 117 11.64 3.17 -13.87
N GLN A 118 11.86 2.53 -15.02
CA GLN A 118 13.21 2.24 -15.49
C GLN A 118 14.02 3.51 -15.78
N SER A 119 13.37 4.57 -16.26
CA SER A 119 14.03 5.85 -16.56
C SER A 119 14.60 6.55 -15.32
N VAL A 120 14.04 6.28 -14.14
CA VAL A 120 14.54 6.76 -12.84
C VAL A 120 15.43 5.73 -12.13
N GLY A 121 15.79 4.64 -12.80
CA GLY A 121 16.71 3.61 -12.28
C GLY A 121 16.03 2.47 -11.50
N LEU A 122 14.69 2.42 -11.45
CA LEU A 122 13.96 1.37 -10.75
C LEU A 122 13.79 0.14 -11.67
N THR A 123 14.33 -1.00 -11.24
CA THR A 123 14.32 -2.26 -11.98
C THR A 123 13.74 -3.40 -11.14
N ASP A 124 13.44 -4.54 -11.76
CA ASP A 124 12.82 -5.69 -11.10
C ASP A 124 11.52 -5.33 -10.34
N ASN A 125 10.72 -4.43 -10.93
CA ASN A 125 9.47 -3.99 -10.32
C ASN A 125 8.43 -5.11 -10.41
N ARG A 126 7.63 -5.26 -9.36
CA ARG A 126 6.52 -6.23 -9.32
C ARG A 126 5.21 -5.57 -8.96
N PHE A 127 4.13 -6.21 -9.38
CA PHE A 127 2.78 -5.68 -9.35
C PHE A 127 1.86 -6.67 -8.66
N ALA A 128 0.97 -6.17 -7.80
CA ALA A 128 -0.13 -6.93 -7.23
C ALA A 128 -1.45 -6.22 -7.48
N VAL A 129 -2.56 -6.96 -7.40
CA VAL A 129 -3.91 -6.41 -7.51
C VAL A 129 -4.73 -6.84 -6.30
N VAL A 130 -5.28 -5.86 -5.60
CA VAL A 130 -6.28 -6.01 -4.54
C VAL A 130 -7.59 -5.48 -5.09
N THR A 131 -8.67 -6.23 -4.87
CA THR A 131 -10.02 -5.85 -5.29
C THR A 131 -10.97 -5.84 -4.10
N TYR A 132 -12.01 -5.00 -4.16
CA TYR A 132 -13.08 -4.93 -3.16
C TYR A 132 -14.36 -4.39 -3.81
N GLY A 133 -15.50 -4.47 -3.12
CA GLY A 133 -16.77 -3.89 -3.57
C GLY A 133 -17.44 -4.61 -4.75
N GLY A 134 -16.96 -5.82 -5.06
CA GLY A 134 -17.57 -6.73 -6.03
C GLY A 134 -18.68 -7.59 -5.40
N ASN A 135 -19.03 -8.69 -6.04
CA ASN A 135 -20.00 -9.65 -5.49
C ASN A 135 -19.29 -10.83 -4.81
N GLY A 136 -19.96 -11.46 -3.86
CA GLY A 136 -19.48 -12.69 -3.21
C GLY A 136 -18.13 -12.48 -2.52
N ILE A 137 -17.11 -13.25 -2.92
CA ILE A 137 -15.76 -13.18 -2.33
C ILE A 137 -15.06 -11.83 -2.57
N PHE A 138 -15.47 -11.08 -3.58
CA PHE A 138 -14.90 -9.78 -3.91
C PHE A 138 -15.63 -8.62 -3.25
N ASP A 139 -16.67 -8.89 -2.43
CA ASP A 139 -17.28 -7.87 -1.59
C ASP A 139 -16.20 -7.30 -0.66
N GLN A 140 -15.61 -8.14 0.18
CA GLN A 140 -14.50 -7.76 1.05
C GLN A 140 -13.16 -7.62 0.29
N PRO A 141 -12.20 -6.84 0.81
CA PRO A 141 -10.87 -6.74 0.21
C PRO A 141 -10.19 -8.09 0.06
N GLN A 142 -9.73 -8.37 -1.16
CA GLN A 142 -9.09 -9.63 -1.50
C GLN A 142 -7.97 -9.41 -2.52
N SER A 143 -6.85 -10.10 -2.31
CA SER A 143 -5.79 -10.18 -3.32
C SER A 143 -6.19 -11.10 -4.46
N ILE A 144 -5.97 -10.64 -5.68
CA ILE A 144 -6.04 -11.50 -6.86
C ILE A 144 -4.76 -12.31 -6.94
N VAL A 145 -4.91 -13.64 -7.00
CA VAL A 145 -3.81 -14.59 -7.17
C VAL A 145 -3.97 -15.26 -8.53
N VAL A 146 -2.89 -15.32 -9.31
CA VAL A 146 -2.85 -15.99 -10.62
C VAL A 146 -1.68 -16.95 -10.63
N ASP A 147 -1.91 -18.19 -11.07
CA ASP A 147 -0.88 -19.23 -11.14
C ASP A 147 -0.15 -19.43 -9.78
N ASN A 148 -0.87 -19.29 -8.66
CA ASN A 148 -0.36 -19.32 -7.28
C ASN A 148 0.63 -18.18 -6.91
N HIS A 149 0.64 -17.10 -7.67
CA HIS A 149 1.45 -15.92 -7.39
C HIS A 149 0.58 -14.71 -7.03
N LEU A 150 0.93 -14.06 -5.91
CA LEU A 150 0.31 -12.81 -5.44
C LEU A 150 0.86 -11.59 -6.19
N PHE A 151 2.17 -11.55 -6.36
CA PHE A 151 2.87 -10.54 -7.15
C PHE A 151 3.26 -11.10 -8.50
N THR A 152 3.33 -10.23 -9.50
CA THR A 152 3.70 -10.59 -10.86
C THR A 152 4.49 -9.50 -11.54
N HIS A 153 4.98 -9.76 -12.75
CA HIS A 153 5.67 -8.77 -13.57
C HIS A 153 4.74 -8.19 -14.66
N GLU A 154 5.20 -7.11 -15.30
CA GLU A 154 4.49 -6.32 -16.30
C GLU A 154 3.74 -7.14 -17.39
N ARG A 155 4.25 -8.31 -17.78
CA ARG A 155 3.73 -9.13 -18.88
C ARG A 155 2.48 -9.93 -18.49
N HIS A 156 2.27 -10.13 -17.20
CA HIS A 156 1.24 -11.04 -16.67
C HIS A 156 0.17 -10.32 -15.86
N ILE A 157 0.39 -9.07 -15.46
CA ILE A 157 -0.55 -8.29 -14.67
C ILE A 157 -1.94 -8.14 -15.31
N SER A 158 -2.05 -8.14 -16.65
CA SER A 158 -3.37 -8.08 -17.30
C SER A 158 -4.28 -9.25 -16.90
N LYS A 159 -3.71 -10.44 -16.68
CA LYS A 159 -4.46 -11.63 -16.24
C LYS A 159 -5.08 -11.44 -14.85
N PHE A 160 -4.49 -10.60 -14.01
CA PHE A 160 -5.02 -10.32 -12.67
C PHE A 160 -6.28 -9.46 -12.79
N PHE A 161 -6.23 -8.40 -13.60
CA PHE A 161 -7.40 -7.54 -13.84
C PHE A 161 -8.54 -8.27 -14.55
N GLU A 162 -8.24 -9.18 -15.48
CA GLU A 162 -9.23 -10.00 -16.20
C GLU A 162 -10.06 -10.91 -15.26
N ARG A 163 -9.57 -11.24 -14.06
CA ARG A 163 -10.29 -12.06 -13.06
C ARG A 163 -11.31 -11.29 -12.23
N ILE A 164 -11.33 -9.96 -12.35
CA ILE A 164 -12.19 -9.12 -11.52
C ILE A 164 -13.55 -8.99 -12.20
N GLU A 165 -14.61 -9.36 -11.48
CA GLU A 165 -15.99 -9.25 -11.95
C GLU A 165 -16.68 -8.03 -11.36
N SER A 166 -17.64 -7.43 -12.10
CA SER A 166 -18.34 -6.23 -11.64
C SER A 166 -19.40 -6.64 -10.64
N GLY A 167 -19.48 -5.94 -9.53
CA GLY A 167 -20.49 -6.14 -8.51
C GLY A 167 -20.99 -4.83 -7.93
N ASN A 168 -21.84 -4.96 -6.93
CA ASN A 168 -22.42 -3.85 -6.17
C ASN A 168 -22.21 -4.06 -4.67
N GLY A 169 -21.02 -4.55 -4.29
CA GLY A 169 -20.66 -4.80 -2.91
C GLY A 169 -20.39 -3.52 -2.12
N ASN A 170 -19.72 -3.69 -0.99
CA ASN A 170 -19.35 -2.59 -0.10
C ASN A 170 -18.45 -1.54 -0.78
N THR A 171 -18.30 -0.42 -0.10
CA THR A 171 -17.54 0.73 -0.59
C THR A 171 -16.43 1.13 0.35
N ASP A 172 -16.00 0.20 1.22
CA ASP A 172 -15.04 0.48 2.27
C ASP A 172 -13.60 0.50 1.72
N ILE A 173 -13.24 1.68 1.23
CA ILE A 173 -11.92 1.97 0.67
C ILE A 173 -10.84 1.79 1.73
N PHE A 174 -11.09 2.19 2.98
CA PHE A 174 -10.07 2.17 4.02
C PHE A 174 -9.75 0.76 4.48
N ASN A 175 -10.75 -0.12 4.54
CA ASN A 175 -10.49 -1.54 4.76
C ASN A 175 -9.65 -2.13 3.62
N ALA A 176 -9.91 -1.75 2.36
CA ALA A 176 -9.11 -2.19 1.21
C ALA A 176 -7.66 -1.70 1.27
N LEU A 177 -7.45 -0.42 1.63
CA LEU A 177 -6.12 0.15 1.83
C LEU A 177 -5.39 -0.53 3.00
N ARG A 178 -6.06 -0.71 4.14
CA ARG A 178 -5.51 -1.42 5.31
C ARG A 178 -5.14 -2.85 4.95
N PHE A 179 -5.98 -3.56 4.20
CA PHE A 179 -5.68 -4.91 3.71
C PHE A 179 -4.42 -4.91 2.86
N ALA A 180 -4.28 -3.98 1.91
CA ALA A 180 -3.09 -3.87 1.08
C ALA A 180 -1.81 -3.63 1.92
N THR A 181 -1.87 -2.88 3.02
CA THR A 181 -0.68 -2.66 3.89
C THR A 181 -0.12 -3.92 4.55
N ARG A 182 -0.88 -5.03 4.53
CA ARG A 182 -0.52 -6.32 5.13
C ARG A 182 0.09 -7.31 4.14
N LEU A 183 0.25 -6.94 2.87
CA LEU A 183 0.90 -7.81 1.89
C LEU A 183 2.41 -7.94 2.21
N HIS A 184 3.01 -9.05 1.78
CA HIS A 184 4.44 -9.32 1.98
C HIS A 184 5.29 -8.57 0.94
N TYR A 185 5.79 -7.40 1.33
CA TYR A 185 6.69 -6.56 0.53
C TYR A 185 8.14 -7.05 0.56
N ARG A 186 8.91 -6.77 -0.49
CA ARG A 186 10.34 -7.11 -0.50
C ARG A 186 11.11 -6.17 0.45
N PRO A 187 12.19 -6.64 1.09
CA PRO A 187 13.11 -5.77 1.79
C PRO A 187 13.76 -4.75 0.86
N GLY A 188 13.97 -3.51 1.34
CA GLY A 188 14.73 -2.51 0.60
C GLY A 188 13.98 -1.82 -0.54
N VAL A 189 12.72 -2.16 -0.83
CA VAL A 189 11.96 -1.57 -1.94
C VAL A 189 10.97 -0.49 -1.45
N SER A 190 10.56 0.39 -2.35
CA SER A 190 9.46 1.33 -2.09
C SER A 190 8.09 0.66 -2.27
N LYS A 191 7.08 1.19 -1.58
CA LYS A 191 5.70 0.70 -1.63
C LYS A 191 4.81 1.74 -2.30
N THR A 192 4.34 1.43 -3.51
CA THR A 192 3.55 2.36 -4.32
C THR A 192 2.12 1.84 -4.47
N PHE A 193 1.13 2.57 -3.97
CA PHE A 193 -0.27 2.18 -4.07
C PHE A 193 -0.96 3.01 -5.15
N ILE A 194 -1.76 2.35 -5.98
CA ILE A 194 -2.60 2.98 -6.99
C ILE A 194 -4.05 2.59 -6.71
N LEU A 195 -4.78 3.48 -6.03
CA LEU A 195 -6.19 3.33 -5.73
C LEU A 195 -7.04 3.76 -6.93
N ILE A 196 -7.99 2.91 -7.33
CA ILE A 196 -8.92 3.14 -8.44
C ILE A 196 -10.34 2.97 -7.91
N PRO A 197 -10.90 3.98 -7.23
CA PRO A 197 -12.22 3.89 -6.62
C PRO A 197 -13.32 4.33 -7.59
N CYS A 198 -14.50 3.74 -7.46
CA CYS A 198 -15.73 4.21 -8.11
C CYS A 198 -16.57 5.08 -7.18
N SER A 199 -16.53 4.79 -5.88
CA SER A 199 -17.32 5.46 -4.83
C SER A 199 -16.54 6.57 -4.15
N ASP A 200 -17.26 7.48 -3.50
CA ASP A 200 -16.66 8.55 -2.70
C ASP A 200 -16.02 8.00 -1.42
N CYS A 201 -14.89 8.58 -1.05
CA CYS A 201 -14.16 8.22 0.15
C CYS A 201 -14.66 9.00 1.38
N ASP A 202 -15.87 8.63 1.81
CA ASP A 202 -16.56 9.20 2.98
C ASP A 202 -16.40 8.31 4.21
N LEU A 203 -16.01 8.90 5.36
CA LEU A 203 -15.84 8.19 6.64
C LEU A 203 -17.10 7.45 7.09
N SER A 204 -18.29 7.92 6.69
CA SER A 204 -19.55 7.25 7.04
C SER A 204 -19.62 5.79 6.56
N ASN A 205 -18.83 5.43 5.53
CA ASN A 205 -18.80 4.10 4.93
C ASN A 205 -17.48 3.35 5.21
N MET A 206 -16.61 3.87 6.08
CA MET A 206 -15.29 3.29 6.36
C MET A 206 -15.26 2.62 7.74
N THR A 207 -14.72 1.40 7.81
CA THR A 207 -14.57 0.67 9.09
C THR A 207 -13.25 0.95 9.81
N VAL A 208 -12.30 1.61 9.16
CA VAL A 208 -11.01 1.98 9.72
C VAL A 208 -10.98 3.49 9.96
N GLU A 209 -10.35 3.94 11.04
CA GLU A 209 -10.19 5.36 11.30
C GLU A 209 -9.10 5.98 10.40
N TYR A 210 -9.32 7.22 9.95
CA TYR A 210 -8.37 7.93 9.09
C TYR A 210 -6.98 8.06 9.73
N SER A 211 -6.92 8.45 11.00
CA SER A 211 -5.66 8.65 11.75
C SER A 211 -4.84 7.36 11.81
N ALA A 212 -5.49 6.24 12.10
CA ALA A 212 -4.85 4.93 12.13
C ALA A 212 -4.31 4.52 10.75
N LEU A 213 -5.10 4.73 9.69
CA LEU A 213 -4.67 4.43 8.33
C LEU A 213 -3.50 5.33 7.89
N ASN A 214 -3.59 6.63 8.17
CA ASN A 214 -2.54 7.59 7.83
C ASN A 214 -1.23 7.26 8.55
N GLN A 215 -1.30 6.93 9.84
CA GLN A 215 -0.15 6.50 10.61
C GLN A 215 0.52 5.27 10.00
N ILE A 216 -0.24 4.25 9.61
CA ILE A 216 0.31 3.06 8.93
C ILE A 216 1.02 3.44 7.62
N PHE A 217 0.44 4.35 6.83
CA PHE A 217 1.04 4.77 5.55
C PHE A 217 2.36 5.53 5.77
N LEU A 218 2.41 6.43 6.75
CA LEU A 218 3.62 7.17 7.09
C LEU A 218 4.71 6.25 7.67
N GLU A 219 4.35 5.39 8.62
CA GLU A 219 5.28 4.44 9.25
C GLU A 219 5.86 3.45 8.24
N LYS A 220 5.06 2.92 7.31
CA LYS A 220 5.52 1.96 6.29
C LYS A 220 6.11 2.62 5.04
N ASN A 221 6.14 3.96 4.99
CA ASN A 221 6.46 4.79 3.83
C ASN A 221 5.74 4.33 2.55
N ILE A 222 4.42 4.28 2.60
CA ILE A 222 3.56 3.93 1.47
C ILE A 222 3.13 5.21 0.75
N THR A 223 3.42 5.32 -0.53
CA THR A 223 2.96 6.43 -1.37
C THR A 223 1.62 6.07 -2.03
N LEU A 224 0.57 6.87 -1.80
CA LEU A 224 -0.76 6.62 -2.36
C LEU A 224 -1.08 7.52 -3.57
N HIS A 225 -1.20 6.92 -4.75
CA HIS A 225 -1.76 7.57 -5.92
C HIS A 225 -3.22 7.18 -6.11
N VAL A 226 -4.08 8.15 -6.42
CA VAL A 226 -5.52 7.96 -6.57
C VAL A 226 -5.94 8.30 -7.99
N LEU A 227 -6.63 7.36 -8.64
CA LEU A 227 -7.19 7.48 -9.96
C LEU A 227 -8.72 7.63 -9.86
N MET A 228 -9.20 8.85 -9.66
CA MET A 228 -10.61 9.14 -9.37
C MET A 228 -11.55 8.85 -10.54
N ASN A 229 -12.76 8.38 -10.24
CA ASN A 229 -13.85 8.26 -11.21
C ASN A 229 -14.63 9.58 -11.43
N ALA A 230 -13.98 10.73 -11.24
CA ALA A 230 -14.59 12.05 -11.40
C ALA A 230 -13.72 12.96 -12.28
N ASP A 231 -14.34 14.01 -12.82
CA ASP A 231 -13.61 15.14 -13.39
C ASP A 231 -13.37 16.18 -12.31
N PHE A 232 -12.32 16.97 -12.48
CA PHE A 232 -12.06 18.07 -11.57
C PHE A 232 -13.05 19.21 -11.82
N ASP A 233 -13.68 19.73 -10.77
CA ASP A 233 -14.52 20.91 -10.90
C ASP A 233 -13.68 22.18 -10.90
N LEU A 234 -13.28 22.56 -12.12
CA LEU A 234 -12.46 23.73 -12.39
C LEU A 234 -13.30 24.94 -12.84
N GLU A 235 -14.60 25.02 -12.49
CA GLU A 235 -15.54 26.06 -12.98
C GLU A 235 -15.05 27.52 -12.85
N LYS A 236 -14.17 27.81 -11.88
CA LYS A 236 -13.58 29.15 -11.68
C LYS A 236 -12.23 29.35 -12.36
N LEU A 237 -11.70 28.35 -13.04
CA LEU A 237 -10.39 28.37 -13.67
C LEU A 237 -10.53 28.51 -15.18
N ARG A 238 -9.71 29.37 -15.79
CA ARG A 238 -9.61 29.51 -17.25
C ARG A 238 -8.95 28.29 -17.92
N VAL A 239 -8.66 27.23 -17.18
CA VAL A 239 -8.06 26.01 -17.70
C VAL A 239 -9.17 25.12 -18.23
N ASN A 240 -9.04 24.75 -19.51
CA ASN A 240 -9.95 23.81 -20.13
C ASN A 240 -9.93 22.48 -19.33
N LYS A 241 -11.09 22.05 -18.80
CA LYS A 241 -11.25 20.79 -18.04
C LYS A 241 -10.65 19.58 -18.78
N MET A 242 -10.62 19.62 -20.12
CA MET A 242 -10.03 18.58 -20.98
C MET A 242 -8.49 18.52 -20.95
N MET A 243 -7.82 19.59 -20.54
CA MET A 243 -6.35 19.66 -20.46
C MET A 243 -5.80 19.24 -19.10
N PHE A 244 -6.60 19.33 -18.04
CA PHE A 244 -6.19 18.97 -16.70
C PHE A 244 -6.23 17.44 -16.49
N TYR A 245 -5.17 16.88 -15.90
CA TYR A 245 -5.05 15.45 -15.65
C TYR A 245 -5.06 15.10 -14.16
N GLY A 246 -4.40 15.90 -13.33
CA GLY A 246 -4.29 15.62 -11.91
C GLY A 246 -3.43 16.63 -11.18
N LEU A 247 -3.19 16.41 -9.90
CA LEU A 247 -2.36 17.24 -9.04
C LEU A 247 -1.70 16.41 -7.94
N ASP A 248 -0.67 16.99 -7.34
CA ASP A 248 -0.14 16.57 -6.04
C ASP A 248 -0.22 17.73 -5.05
N SER A 249 0.54 17.68 -3.95
CA SER A 249 0.52 18.72 -2.93
C SER A 249 1.04 20.07 -3.44
N GLU A 250 1.95 20.06 -4.41
CA GLU A 250 2.71 21.24 -4.86
C GLU A 250 2.34 21.73 -6.27
N LYS A 251 1.93 20.83 -7.16
CA LYS A 251 1.82 21.08 -8.59
C LYS A 251 0.54 20.49 -9.19
N ALA A 252 0.08 21.16 -10.23
CA ALA A 252 -0.99 20.70 -11.11
C ALA A 252 -0.39 20.15 -12.41
N TYR A 253 -0.94 19.06 -12.92
CA TYR A 253 -0.48 18.35 -14.10
C TYR A 253 -1.51 18.40 -15.21
N THR A 254 -1.04 18.69 -16.42
CA THR A 254 -1.88 18.88 -17.59
C THR A 254 -1.33 18.10 -18.80
N LYS A 255 -2.04 18.20 -19.92
CA LYS A 255 -1.62 17.63 -21.20
C LYS A 255 -0.26 18.13 -21.69
N SER A 256 0.19 19.32 -21.28
CA SER A 256 1.50 19.84 -21.68
C SER A 256 2.66 19.06 -21.07
N ASP A 257 2.44 18.41 -19.92
CA ASP A 257 3.44 17.64 -19.19
C ASP A 257 3.82 16.30 -19.83
N PHE A 258 3.13 15.91 -20.90
CA PHE A 258 3.35 14.64 -21.60
C PHE A 258 4.80 14.47 -22.08
N LYS A 259 5.44 15.56 -22.53
CA LYS A 259 6.83 15.51 -23.01
C LYS A 259 7.82 15.61 -21.86
N VAL A 260 7.60 16.56 -20.96
CA VAL A 260 8.44 16.83 -19.79
C VAL A 260 7.52 17.14 -18.62
N LEU A 261 7.66 16.40 -17.53
CA LEU A 261 6.83 16.60 -16.34
C LEU A 261 7.40 17.79 -15.57
N LYS A 262 6.77 18.96 -15.75
CA LYS A 262 7.17 20.18 -15.05
C LYS A 262 6.22 20.46 -13.90
N GLY A 263 4.93 20.28 -14.16
CA GLY A 263 3.83 20.73 -13.32
C GLY A 263 3.71 22.26 -13.25
N ASP A 264 2.54 22.72 -12.82
CA ASP A 264 2.21 24.14 -12.68
C ASP A 264 1.79 24.43 -11.23
N SER A 265 2.64 25.15 -10.49
CA SER A 265 2.39 25.53 -9.09
C SER A 265 1.35 26.65 -8.98
N ASP A 266 1.27 27.53 -9.96
CA ASP A 266 0.31 28.65 -9.94
C ASP A 266 -1.09 28.12 -10.19
N LEU A 267 -1.24 27.19 -11.13
CA LEU A 267 -2.48 26.47 -11.35
C LEU A 267 -2.87 25.66 -10.11
N ARG A 268 -1.91 24.99 -9.46
CA ARG A 268 -2.17 24.23 -8.22
C ARG A 268 -2.78 25.10 -7.12
N ARG A 269 -2.26 26.32 -6.92
CA ARG A 269 -2.75 27.27 -5.91
C ARG A 269 -4.17 27.76 -6.18
N GLN A 270 -4.59 27.75 -7.44
CA GLN A 270 -5.93 28.18 -7.84
C GLN A 270 -6.98 27.06 -7.68
N ILE A 271 -6.56 25.80 -7.62
CA ILE A 271 -7.45 24.65 -7.43
C ILE A 271 -7.79 24.52 -5.95
N LYS A 272 -9.07 24.72 -5.62
CA LYS A 272 -9.60 24.39 -4.31
C LYS A 272 -10.15 22.96 -4.35
N LEU A 273 -9.50 22.07 -3.61
CA LEU A 273 -10.04 20.74 -3.35
C LEU A 273 -11.25 20.91 -2.42
N THR A 274 -12.43 20.52 -2.88
CA THR A 274 -13.62 20.48 -2.03
C THR A 274 -13.75 19.12 -1.37
N LYS A 275 -14.40 19.01 -0.20
CA LYS A 275 -14.73 17.71 0.43
C LYS A 275 -15.45 16.75 -0.54
N SER A 276 -16.18 17.29 -1.52
CA SER A 276 -16.85 16.52 -2.58
C SER A 276 -15.91 15.90 -3.61
N MET A 277 -14.64 16.30 -3.68
CA MET A 277 -13.63 15.70 -4.56
C MET A 277 -12.92 14.56 -3.82
N MET A 278 -13.65 13.46 -3.62
CA MET A 278 -13.17 12.18 -3.06
C MET A 278 -12.74 12.22 -1.59
N GLY A 279 -13.32 13.11 -0.78
CA GLY A 279 -13.24 13.05 0.69
C GLY A 279 -11.83 12.86 1.26
N TYR A 280 -11.67 11.86 2.13
CA TYR A 280 -10.44 11.65 2.90
C TYR A 280 -9.31 10.95 2.12
N CYS A 281 -9.61 10.27 1.02
CA CYS A 281 -8.60 9.65 0.16
C CYS A 281 -7.74 10.70 -0.54
N THR A 282 -8.32 11.88 -0.82
CA THR A 282 -7.59 13.05 -1.31
C THR A 282 -6.53 13.50 -0.31
N SER A 283 -6.90 13.65 0.97
CA SER A 283 -5.95 14.04 2.04
C SER A 283 -4.84 13.00 2.19
N LEU A 284 -5.21 11.72 2.29
CA LEU A 284 -4.26 10.62 2.46
C LEU A 284 -3.25 10.55 1.30
N ALA A 285 -3.69 10.73 0.06
CA ALA A 285 -2.82 10.74 -1.11
C ALA A 285 -1.79 11.87 -1.06
N LEU A 286 -2.21 13.07 -0.62
CA LEU A 286 -1.34 14.24 -0.60
C LEU A 286 -0.38 14.25 0.58
N GLU A 287 -0.81 13.76 1.74
CA GLU A 287 0.03 13.60 2.94
C GLU A 287 1.13 12.56 2.73
N THR A 288 0.88 11.55 1.90
CA THR A 288 1.85 10.47 1.56
C THR A 288 2.69 10.79 0.32
N ASN A 289 2.79 12.07 -0.08
CA ASN A 289 3.52 12.54 -1.27
C ASN A 289 3.05 11.93 -2.61
N GLY A 290 1.88 11.30 -2.59
CA GLY A 290 1.21 10.77 -3.75
C GLY A 290 0.41 11.84 -4.49
N THR A 291 -0.52 11.38 -5.34
CA THR A 291 -1.19 12.26 -6.31
C THR A 291 -2.62 11.87 -6.53
N ILE A 292 -3.40 12.80 -7.09
CA ILE A 292 -4.78 12.58 -7.48
C ILE A 292 -4.93 12.89 -8.97
N PHE A 293 -5.34 11.90 -9.75
CA PHE A 293 -5.53 11.97 -11.20
C PHE A 293 -6.92 11.50 -11.58
N THR A 294 -7.46 12.02 -12.69
CA THR A 294 -8.77 11.56 -13.20
C THR A 294 -8.64 10.29 -14.04
N GLY A 295 -9.25 9.19 -13.57
CA GLY A 295 -9.35 7.91 -14.26
C GLY A 295 -10.18 7.93 -15.54
N LYS A 296 -11.06 8.92 -15.71
CA LYS A 296 -11.85 9.06 -16.95
C LYS A 296 -10.99 9.21 -18.20
N ARG A 297 -9.75 9.68 -18.06
CA ARG A 297 -8.78 9.79 -19.16
C ARG A 297 -8.18 8.44 -19.58
N MET A 298 -8.26 7.43 -18.72
CA MET A 298 -7.88 6.05 -19.03
C MET A 298 -8.95 5.32 -19.84
N GLY A 299 -10.23 5.58 -19.58
CA GLY A 299 -11.35 4.92 -20.24
C GLY A 299 -11.76 5.47 -21.61
N VAL A 300 -10.97 6.35 -22.24
CA VAL A 300 -11.30 6.91 -23.56
C VAL A 300 -10.84 5.99 -24.70
N GLU A 301 -11.66 5.83 -25.75
CA GLU A 301 -11.32 4.97 -26.90
C GLU A 301 -10.05 5.43 -27.64
N ASN A 302 -9.75 6.73 -27.62
CA ASN A 302 -8.59 7.28 -28.31
C ASN A 302 -7.30 6.96 -27.56
N MET A 303 -6.65 5.87 -27.96
CA MET A 303 -5.38 5.42 -27.39
C MET A 303 -4.25 6.46 -27.43
N ALA A 304 -4.24 7.40 -28.37
CA ALA A 304 -3.23 8.45 -28.38
C ALA A 304 -3.41 9.42 -27.20
N LEU A 305 -4.65 9.63 -26.75
CA LEU A 305 -4.94 10.39 -25.53
C LEU A 305 -4.64 9.57 -24.28
N VAL A 306 -5.00 8.28 -24.26
CA VAL A 306 -4.67 7.36 -23.15
C VAL A 306 -3.16 7.32 -22.92
N LYS A 307 -2.35 7.16 -23.98
CA LYS A 307 -0.88 7.17 -23.88
C LYS A 307 -0.35 8.49 -23.32
N LYS A 308 -0.94 9.62 -23.72
CA LYS A 308 -0.53 10.94 -23.22
C LYS A 308 -0.80 11.11 -21.73
N PHE A 309 -2.01 10.78 -21.31
CA PHE A 309 -2.38 10.77 -19.90
C PHE A 309 -1.50 9.79 -19.10
N SER A 310 -1.39 8.55 -19.58
CA SER A 310 -0.61 7.48 -18.93
C SER A 310 0.83 7.89 -18.71
N SER A 311 1.46 8.60 -19.66
CA SER A 311 2.86 9.02 -19.50
C SER A 311 3.03 10.11 -18.44
N VAL A 312 2.09 11.05 -18.34
CA VAL A 312 2.14 12.06 -17.26
C VAL A 312 1.96 11.40 -15.91
N PHE A 313 0.96 10.53 -15.79
CA PHE A 313 0.67 9.84 -14.53
C PHE A 313 1.80 8.89 -14.13
N ALA A 314 2.28 8.06 -15.05
CA ALA A 314 3.40 7.15 -14.84
C ALA A 314 4.69 7.86 -14.44
N ARG A 315 5.05 8.96 -15.11
CA ARG A 315 6.25 9.73 -14.75
C ARG A 315 6.13 10.31 -13.35
N ARG A 316 4.93 10.74 -12.96
CA ARG A 316 4.69 11.25 -11.61
C ARG A 316 4.77 10.14 -10.56
N ILE A 317 4.24 8.95 -10.84
CA ILE A 317 4.42 7.77 -9.98
C ILE A 317 5.92 7.46 -9.84
N ALA A 318 6.64 7.37 -10.96
CA ALA A 318 8.06 7.04 -10.97
C ALA A 318 8.90 8.03 -10.14
N SER A 319 8.57 9.33 -10.19
CA SER A 319 9.29 10.34 -9.40
C SER A 319 9.17 10.19 -7.88
N THR A 320 8.15 9.47 -7.39
CA THR A 320 7.96 9.20 -5.94
C THR A 320 8.05 7.73 -5.59
N ALA A 321 8.37 6.85 -6.54
CA ALA A 321 8.56 5.43 -6.31
C ALA A 321 10.00 5.08 -5.89
N LEU A 322 10.87 6.06 -5.63
CA LEU A 322 12.23 5.79 -5.17
C LEU A 322 12.19 5.28 -3.72
N PRO A 323 12.94 4.20 -3.38
CA PRO A 323 13.05 3.77 -2.00
C PRO A 323 13.79 4.80 -1.15
N ASP A 324 13.53 4.82 0.15
CA ASP A 324 14.31 5.62 1.08
C ASP A 324 15.79 5.24 1.03
N THR A 325 16.64 6.17 1.44
CA THR A 325 18.09 5.91 1.53
C THR A 325 18.51 5.15 2.78
N CYS A 326 17.58 4.91 3.70
CA CYS A 326 17.81 4.16 4.93
C CYS A 326 16.53 3.43 5.35
N GLN A 327 16.63 2.11 5.58
CA GLN A 327 15.54 1.30 6.12
C GLN A 327 16.05 0.41 7.25
N ARG A 328 15.19 0.12 8.22
CA ARG A 328 15.40 -0.90 9.25
C ARG A 328 14.42 -2.02 9.00
N CYS A 329 14.93 -3.24 8.90
CA CYS A 329 14.14 -4.43 8.67
C CYS A 329 14.17 -5.34 9.89
N GLU A 330 13.01 -5.88 10.24
CA GLU A 330 12.82 -6.83 11.32
C GLU A 330 12.24 -8.13 10.76
N CYS A 331 12.69 -9.28 11.26
CA CYS A 331 12.03 -10.55 10.99
C CYS A 331 10.78 -10.69 11.85
N THR A 332 9.64 -10.94 11.23
CA THR A 332 8.33 -11.05 11.89
C THR A 332 7.45 -12.10 11.18
N THR A 333 6.25 -12.33 11.71
CA THR A 333 5.29 -13.28 11.13
C THR A 333 3.92 -12.68 10.93
N ASP A 334 3.20 -13.15 9.92
CA ASP A 334 1.82 -12.75 9.68
C ASP A 334 0.82 -13.49 10.59
N GLU A 335 -0.47 -13.21 10.43
CA GLU A 335 -1.57 -13.86 11.17
C GLU A 335 -1.73 -15.38 10.84
N ASN A 336 -0.97 -15.89 9.87
CA ASN A 336 -0.90 -17.30 9.49
C ASN A 336 0.39 -17.97 9.95
N GLY A 337 1.30 -17.22 10.60
CA GLY A 337 2.60 -17.71 11.02
C GLY A 337 3.62 -17.83 9.89
N ILE A 338 3.40 -17.15 8.76
CA ILE A 338 4.35 -17.06 7.66
C ILE A 338 5.37 -15.97 8.01
N GLU A 339 6.65 -16.33 8.06
CA GLU A 339 7.75 -15.41 8.27
C GLU A 339 7.97 -14.47 7.07
N TYR A 340 8.24 -13.20 7.37
CA TYR A 340 8.63 -12.20 6.39
C TYR A 340 9.46 -11.09 7.04
N LEU A 341 10.17 -10.34 6.21
CA LEU A 341 10.94 -9.18 6.63
C LEU A 341 10.09 -7.92 6.48
N GLU A 342 9.86 -7.23 7.59
CA GLU A 342 9.18 -5.94 7.62
C GLU A 342 10.21 -4.81 7.66
N CYS A 343 10.25 -4.00 6.59
CA CYS A 343 11.16 -2.86 6.49
C CYS A 343 10.44 -1.52 6.60
N LEU A 344 10.93 -0.69 7.52
CA LEU A 344 10.46 0.67 7.81
C LEU A 344 11.58 1.68 7.54
N PRO A 345 11.28 2.93 7.16
CA PRO A 345 12.28 3.98 7.05
C PRO A 345 12.96 4.24 8.39
N CYS A 346 14.25 4.61 8.36
CA CYS A 346 14.99 4.95 9.58
C CYS A 346 14.45 6.19 10.32
N SER A 347 13.76 7.06 9.59
CA SER A 347 13.06 8.25 10.09
C SER A 347 11.71 8.35 9.39
N ILE A 348 10.63 8.52 10.16
CA ILE A 348 9.29 8.69 9.59
C ILE A 348 9.29 9.94 8.71
N PRO A 349 8.87 9.86 7.43
CA PRO A 349 8.79 11.01 6.55
C PRO A 349 7.86 12.06 7.16
N VAL A 350 8.30 13.32 7.19
CA VAL A 350 7.42 14.43 7.55
C VAL A 350 6.48 14.67 6.36
N PRO A 351 5.15 14.65 6.54
CA PRO A 351 4.22 14.93 5.47
C PRO A 351 4.51 16.31 4.85
N ALA A 352 4.59 16.38 3.52
CA ALA A 352 4.93 17.62 2.82
C ALA A 352 3.89 18.73 3.04
N TYR A 353 2.65 18.39 3.43
CA TYR A 353 1.54 19.33 3.62
C TYR A 353 0.58 18.84 4.71
N ALA A 354 0.48 19.58 5.82
CA ALA A 354 -0.52 19.36 6.89
C ALA A 354 -1.68 20.39 6.86
N ASP A 355 -1.76 21.21 5.80
CA ASP A 355 -2.61 22.41 5.74
C ASP A 355 -3.91 22.21 4.94
N PHE A 356 -4.55 21.05 5.10
CA PHE A 356 -5.97 20.93 4.79
C PHE A 356 -6.76 21.25 6.04
N ASP A 357 -7.06 22.54 6.24
CA ASP A 357 -7.94 23.05 7.29
C ASP A 357 -9.39 22.58 7.02
N PHE A 358 -9.63 21.28 7.21
CA PHE A 358 -10.96 20.77 7.45
C PHE A 358 -11.28 21.14 8.88
N LYS A 359 -11.83 22.35 9.07
CA LYS A 359 -12.41 22.76 10.35
C LYS A 359 -13.51 21.78 10.75
N GLU A 360 -13.14 20.76 11.51
CA GLU A 360 -14.02 20.03 12.40
C GLU A 360 -13.43 20.11 13.80
N ASN A 361 -14.30 20.46 14.73
CA ASN A 361 -13.97 20.84 16.10
C ASN A 361 -13.19 19.73 16.82
N ASN A 362 -12.11 20.15 17.49
CA ASN A 362 -11.46 19.47 18.61
C ASN A 362 -10.85 18.09 18.35
N THR A 363 -9.64 18.07 17.77
CA THR A 363 -8.56 17.20 18.29
C THR A 363 -7.18 17.73 17.87
N ILE A 364 -6.30 17.86 18.85
CA ILE A 364 -4.99 18.50 18.80
C ILE A 364 -3.95 17.55 18.17
N PHE A 365 -3.14 18.05 17.24
CA PHE A 365 -1.93 17.40 16.75
C PHE A 365 -0.81 17.48 17.80
N PHE A 366 -0.19 16.32 18.13
CA PHE A 366 0.78 16.17 19.21
C PHE A 366 2.25 16.11 18.77
N LEU A 367 2.61 16.48 17.54
CA LEU A 367 3.97 16.27 17.00
C LEU A 367 4.82 17.54 16.81
N GLN A 368 4.60 18.58 17.62
CA GLN A 368 5.50 19.76 17.66
C GLN A 368 6.23 19.96 19.01
N ALA A 369 6.11 19.02 19.96
CA ALA A 369 6.57 19.25 21.32
C ALA A 369 8.02 18.79 21.65
N PHE A 370 8.85 18.43 20.67
CA PHE A 370 10.22 17.94 20.95
C PHE A 370 11.39 18.76 20.38
N ASP A 371 11.15 19.94 19.79
CA ASP A 371 12.22 20.80 19.28
C ASP A 371 12.37 22.16 19.99
N GLN A 372 11.81 22.32 21.19
CA GLN A 372 12.06 23.48 22.05
C GLN A 372 12.54 23.09 23.45
N ILE A 373 13.58 22.26 23.50
CA ILE A 373 14.46 22.17 24.67
C ILE A 373 15.90 22.29 24.17
N SER A 374 16.24 23.47 23.63
CA SER A 374 17.59 24.02 23.68
C SER A 374 17.49 25.53 23.43
N ASP A 375 18.26 26.29 24.20
CA ASP A 375 18.42 27.75 24.15
C ASP A 375 17.28 28.63 24.70
N SER A 376 17.22 28.74 26.02
CA SER A 376 17.07 30.06 26.70
C SER A 376 17.26 29.97 28.22
N ASP A 377 18.43 29.53 28.66
CA ASP A 377 18.94 29.89 29.99
C ASP A 377 20.17 30.79 29.78
N LEU A 378 19.92 32.10 29.65
CA LEU A 378 20.90 33.18 29.82
C LEU A 378 20.15 34.52 29.70
N GLY A 379 19.81 35.15 30.84
CA GLY A 379 19.58 36.60 30.86
C GLY A 379 18.47 37.12 31.79
N ASN A 380 18.91 37.61 32.96
CA ASN A 380 18.36 38.74 33.72
C ASN A 380 16.86 38.81 34.05
N SER A 381 16.52 38.61 35.33
CA SER A 381 16.26 39.69 36.30
C SER A 381 16.19 39.16 37.72
#